data_AF-A0A164N434-F1
#
_entry.id   AF-A0A164N434-F1
#
_cell.length_a   1.000
_cell.length_b   1.000
_cell.length_c   1.000
_cell.angle_alpha   90.00
_cell.angle_beta   90.00
_cell.angle_gamma   90.00
#
_symmetry.space_group_name_H-M   'P 1'
#
loop_
_entity.id
_entity.type
_entity.pdbx_description
1 polymer ?
#
loop_
_entity_poly.entity_id
_entity_poly.type
_entity_poly.pdbx_seq_one_letter_code
_entity_poly.pdbx_strand_id
1 'polypeptide(L)'
;MFEWIIALISPYLEKCPEAWLGFLDHPAPDPRKLIKILDLEPETRDFICCPTCFACYPLDTQLRRCTFQATPNSAVCDARLFKSDDKRQPVKKYMHQDMSHWMARLLARPGIEDILDRPLSAPAAKDPISMRDIWHATELKSFKGPDGETFFQSNPASEARYALSMNVDGFDPAGGTHGGRHASVTAMYMVCLNLPPSERYKLENVYLVGIIP
;
A
#
# COMPACT_ATOMS: atom_id res chain seq x y z
N MET A 1 14.40 0.71 20.97
CA MET A 1 13.63 0.49 19.72
C MET A 1 12.52 1.52 19.53
N PHE A 2 11.92 2.06 20.61
CA PHE A 2 10.86 3.08 20.54
C PHE A 2 11.32 4.55 20.47
N GLU A 3 12.58 4.85 20.83
CA GLU A 3 13.16 6.21 20.77
C GLU A 3 13.04 6.88 19.39
N TRP A 4 13.19 6.11 18.31
CA TRP A 4 13.12 6.62 16.94
C TRP A 4 11.68 6.95 16.53
N ILE A 5 10.70 6.19 17.05
CA ILE A 5 9.28 6.49 16.84
C ILE A 5 9.00 7.83 17.51
N ILE A 6 9.34 8.00 18.78
CA ILE A 6 9.17 9.26 19.52
C ILE A 6 9.83 10.43 18.77
N ALA A 7 11.06 10.28 18.27
CA ALA A 7 11.74 11.33 17.50
C ALA A 7 11.05 11.67 16.17
N LEU A 8 10.41 10.69 15.50
CA LEU A 8 9.69 10.88 14.23
C LEU A 8 8.35 11.60 14.42
N ILE A 9 7.65 11.33 15.53
CA ILE A 9 6.36 11.95 15.85
C ILE A 9 6.51 13.22 16.68
N SER A 10 7.63 13.46 17.38
CA SER A 10 7.84 14.62 18.25
C SER A 10 7.49 15.98 17.60
N PRO A 11 7.82 16.26 16.33
CA PRO A 11 7.41 17.50 15.67
C PRO A 11 5.88 17.62 15.44
N TYR A 12 5.18 16.48 15.42
CA TYR A 12 3.73 16.39 15.32
C TYR A 12 3.04 16.33 16.70
N LEU A 13 3.80 16.10 17.78
CA LEU A 13 3.31 16.07 19.17
C LEU A 13 3.05 17.47 19.76
N GLU A 14 3.52 18.57 19.16
CA GLU A 14 3.17 19.93 19.62
C GLU A 14 1.66 20.22 19.52
N LYS A 15 0.91 19.40 18.76
CA LYS A 15 -0.56 19.41 18.68
C LYS A 15 -1.21 18.21 19.38
N CYS A 16 -0.45 17.35 20.05
CA CYS A 16 -1.02 16.22 20.76
C CYS A 16 -1.74 16.69 22.03
N PRO A 17 -2.97 16.21 22.30
CA PRO A 17 -3.63 16.47 23.57
C PRO A 17 -2.72 15.98 24.72
N GLU A 18 -2.56 16.77 25.78
CA GLU A 18 -1.74 16.43 26.98
C GLU A 18 -1.99 15.00 27.51
N ALA A 19 -3.20 14.47 27.30
CA ALA A 19 -3.60 13.11 27.62
C ALA A 19 -2.74 11.99 26.97
N TRP A 20 -1.98 12.28 25.93
CA TRP A 20 -1.20 11.29 25.17
C TRP A 20 0.22 11.13 25.70
N LEU A 21 0.76 12.15 26.39
CA LEU A 21 2.12 12.15 26.94
C LEU A 21 2.31 11.02 27.94
N GLY A 22 1.38 10.85 28.89
CA GLY A 22 1.47 9.77 29.88
C GLY A 22 1.33 8.35 29.30
N PHE A 23 0.75 8.20 28.11
CA PHE A 23 0.69 6.90 27.41
C PHE A 23 1.98 6.62 26.63
N LEU A 24 2.56 7.65 26.00
CA LEU A 24 3.83 7.57 25.27
C LEU A 24 5.03 7.37 26.20
N ASP A 25 4.96 7.89 27.44
CA ASP A 25 5.98 7.72 28.48
C ASP A 25 5.98 6.31 29.11
N HIS A 26 5.02 5.44 28.74
CA HIS A 26 5.02 4.06 29.20
C HIS A 26 6.19 3.28 28.55
N PRO A 27 6.98 2.50 29.30
CA PRO A 27 8.18 1.81 28.78
C PRO A 27 7.88 0.76 27.68
N ALA A 28 6.61 0.36 27.55
CA ALA A 28 6.11 -0.50 26.48
C ALA A 28 4.66 -0.08 26.16
N PRO A 29 4.43 0.97 25.35
CA PRO A 29 3.09 1.37 24.99
C PRO A 29 2.47 0.30 24.07
N ASP A 30 1.15 0.09 24.18
CA ASP A 30 0.45 -0.87 23.32
C ASP A 30 0.56 -0.42 21.85
N PRO A 31 1.22 -1.18 20.97
CA PRO A 31 1.45 -0.79 19.58
C PRO A 31 0.13 -0.63 18.82
N ARG A 32 -0.93 -1.37 19.17
CA ARG A 32 -2.24 -1.22 18.50
C ARG A 32 -2.89 0.12 18.83
N LYS A 33 -2.78 0.54 20.09
CA LYS A 33 -3.24 1.87 20.50
C LYS A 33 -2.39 2.95 19.85
N LEU A 34 -1.08 2.79 19.77
CA LEU A 34 -0.21 3.74 19.06
C LEU A 34 -0.61 3.89 17.59
N ILE A 35 -0.74 2.77 16.87
CA ILE A 35 -1.15 2.77 15.46
C ILE A 35 -2.51 3.47 15.31
N LYS A 36 -3.47 3.19 16.19
CA LYS A 36 -4.79 3.81 16.13
C LYS A 36 -4.78 5.30 16.45
N ILE A 37 -4.06 5.73 17.49
CA ILE A 37 -4.06 7.13 17.89
C ILE A 37 -3.30 7.98 16.85
N LEU A 38 -2.21 7.44 16.29
CA LEU A 38 -1.44 8.09 15.23
C LEU A 38 -2.08 7.95 13.85
N ASP A 39 -3.26 7.33 13.77
CA ASP A 39 -3.98 7.06 12.53
C ASP A 39 -3.11 6.36 11.48
N LEU A 40 -2.26 5.41 11.90
CA LEU A 40 -1.37 4.65 11.02
C LEU A 40 -2.05 3.42 10.41
N GLU A 41 -3.30 3.13 10.78
CA GLU A 41 -4.06 2.07 10.12
C GLU A 41 -4.37 2.48 8.67
N PRO A 42 -4.19 1.57 7.70
CA PRO A 42 -4.59 1.84 6.33
C PRO A 42 -6.11 1.98 6.27
N GLU A 43 -6.58 3.00 5.57
CA GLU A 43 -8.01 3.11 5.29
C GLU A 43 -8.41 2.12 4.18
N THR A 44 -9.28 1.18 4.55
CA THR A 44 -9.74 0.12 3.66
C THR A 44 -11.24 0.17 3.44
N ARG A 45 -11.67 -0.28 2.26
CA ARG A 45 -13.06 -0.54 1.94
C ARG A 45 -13.28 -2.04 1.76
N ASP A 46 -14.35 -2.53 2.38
CA ASP A 46 -14.81 -3.90 2.23
C ASP A 46 -15.71 -4.05 1.01
N PHE A 47 -15.61 -5.19 0.35
CA PHE A 47 -16.45 -5.61 -0.77
C PHE A 47 -16.97 -7.03 -0.54
N ILE A 48 -18.15 -7.30 -1.07
CA ILE A 48 -18.64 -8.67 -1.26
C ILE A 48 -17.99 -9.21 -2.52
N CYS A 49 -17.25 -10.31 -2.39
CA CYS A 49 -16.54 -10.93 -3.49
C CYS A 49 -17.27 -12.20 -3.92
N CYS A 50 -17.54 -12.35 -5.22
CA CYS A 50 -18.09 -13.58 -5.75
C CYS A 50 -17.10 -14.75 -5.51
N PRO A 51 -17.55 -15.88 -4.92
CA PRO A 51 -16.65 -17.01 -4.65
C PRO A 51 -16.18 -17.74 -5.91
N THR A 52 -16.85 -17.54 -7.05
CA THR A 52 -16.56 -18.26 -8.31
C THR A 52 -15.73 -17.43 -9.28
N CYS A 53 -16.13 -16.18 -9.55
CA CYS A 53 -15.45 -15.33 -10.53
C CYS A 53 -14.72 -14.13 -9.93
N PHE A 54 -14.75 -13.96 -8.61
CA PHE A 54 -14.08 -12.87 -7.87
C PHE A 54 -14.53 -11.44 -8.16
N ALA A 55 -15.62 -11.26 -8.93
CA ALA A 55 -16.26 -9.95 -9.08
C ALA A 55 -16.64 -9.35 -7.72
N CYS A 56 -16.31 -8.07 -7.53
CA CYS A 56 -16.52 -7.35 -6.28
C CYS A 56 -17.76 -6.46 -6.37
N TYR A 57 -18.53 -6.45 -5.29
CA TYR A 57 -19.76 -5.68 -5.12
C TYR A 57 -19.69 -4.84 -3.84
N PRO A 58 -20.31 -3.65 -3.82
CA PRO A 58 -20.48 -2.87 -2.60
C PRO A 58 -21.15 -3.69 -1.48
N LEU A 59 -20.79 -3.44 -0.22
CA LEU A 59 -21.37 -4.13 0.93
C LEU A 59 -22.90 -3.97 1.06
N ASP A 60 -23.44 -2.84 0.59
CA ASP A 60 -24.86 -2.50 0.61
C ASP A 60 -25.64 -3.02 -0.61
N THR A 61 -24.99 -3.83 -1.46
CA THR A 61 -25.61 -4.40 -2.66
C THR A 61 -26.89 -5.18 -2.32
N GLN A 62 -27.92 -4.97 -3.14
CA GLN A 62 -29.17 -5.71 -3.04
C GLN A 62 -29.15 -7.02 -3.83
N LEU A 63 -28.10 -7.28 -4.59
CA LEU A 63 -27.94 -8.48 -5.40
C LEU A 63 -27.66 -9.69 -4.51
N ARG A 64 -28.41 -10.79 -4.69
CA ARG A 64 -28.16 -12.05 -3.97
C ARG A 64 -27.20 -12.98 -4.72
N ARG A 65 -27.08 -12.76 -6.03
CA ARG A 65 -26.32 -13.59 -6.97
C ARG A 65 -25.42 -12.71 -7.82
N CYS A 66 -24.30 -13.28 -8.22
CA CYS A 66 -23.32 -12.62 -9.06
C CYS A 66 -23.90 -12.36 -10.44
N THR A 67 -23.91 -11.09 -10.84
CA THR A 67 -24.35 -10.62 -12.16
C THR A 67 -23.18 -10.42 -13.13
N PHE A 68 -21.94 -10.71 -12.72
CA PHE A 68 -20.77 -10.50 -13.55
C PHE A 68 -20.84 -11.37 -14.81
N GLN A 69 -20.52 -10.72 -15.94
CA GLN A 69 -20.46 -11.31 -17.26
C GLN A 69 -19.20 -10.76 -17.94
N ALA A 70 -18.25 -11.64 -18.26
CA ALA A 70 -16.94 -11.21 -18.76
C ALA A 70 -17.00 -10.57 -20.15
N THR A 71 -17.88 -11.09 -21.01
CA THR A 71 -18.16 -10.56 -22.35
C THR A 71 -19.67 -10.67 -22.63
N PRO A 72 -20.25 -9.89 -23.57
CA PRO A 72 -21.68 -9.94 -23.87
C PRO A 72 -22.21 -11.33 -24.26
N ASN A 73 -21.34 -12.23 -24.75
CA ASN A 73 -21.68 -13.59 -25.15
C ASN A 73 -21.38 -14.65 -24.07
N SER A 74 -20.75 -14.26 -22.95
CA SER A 74 -20.44 -15.18 -21.85
C SER A 74 -21.67 -15.47 -21.00
N ALA A 75 -21.75 -16.65 -20.39
CA ALA A 75 -22.76 -16.88 -19.35
C ALA A 75 -22.55 -15.94 -18.15
N VAL A 76 -23.64 -15.50 -17.53
CA VAL A 76 -23.60 -14.80 -16.25
C VAL A 76 -23.16 -15.80 -15.18
N CYS A 77 -22.32 -15.35 -14.24
CA CYS A 77 -21.78 -16.22 -13.19
C CYS A 77 -22.86 -16.84 -12.28
N ASP A 78 -23.87 -16.06 -11.87
CA ASP A 78 -25.03 -16.46 -11.05
C ASP A 78 -24.73 -17.10 -9.68
N ALA A 79 -23.46 -17.15 -9.27
CA ALA A 79 -23.04 -17.69 -7.98
C ALA A 79 -23.66 -16.91 -6.81
N ARG A 80 -24.04 -17.61 -5.74
CA ARG A 80 -24.59 -16.98 -4.53
C ARG A 80 -23.53 -16.09 -3.86
N LEU A 81 -23.91 -14.85 -3.55
CA LEU A 81 -23.03 -13.89 -2.88
C LEU A 81 -23.09 -13.99 -1.35
N PHE A 82 -24.16 -14.56 -0.81
CA PHE A 82 -24.40 -14.70 0.63
C PHE A 82 -24.61 -16.17 1.03
N LYS A 83 -24.24 -16.51 2.26
CA LYS A 83 -24.42 -17.85 2.84
C LYS A 83 -25.89 -18.20 3.07
N SER A 84 -26.72 -17.17 3.31
CA SER A 84 -28.14 -17.26 3.65
C SER A 84 -28.95 -16.17 2.94
N ASP A 85 -30.26 -16.36 2.90
CA ASP A 85 -31.20 -15.45 2.24
C ASP A 85 -31.42 -14.12 2.98
N ASP A 86 -30.99 -14.01 4.23
CA ASP A 86 -31.08 -12.80 5.05
C ASP A 86 -29.98 -11.76 4.74
N LYS A 87 -29.07 -12.06 3.80
CA LYS A 87 -27.93 -11.21 3.39
C LYS A 87 -27.01 -10.77 4.52
N ARG A 88 -27.03 -11.43 5.68
CA ARG A 88 -26.20 -11.03 6.82
C ARG A 88 -24.73 -11.36 6.64
N GLN A 89 -24.44 -12.46 5.94
CA GLN A 89 -23.10 -12.99 5.81
C GLN A 89 -22.74 -13.27 4.35
N PRO A 90 -21.84 -12.46 3.76
CA PRO A 90 -21.25 -12.76 2.47
C PRO A 90 -20.56 -14.12 2.48
N VAL A 91 -20.56 -14.82 1.35
CA VAL A 91 -19.78 -16.05 1.19
C VAL A 91 -18.29 -15.74 1.29
N LYS A 92 -17.85 -14.69 0.58
CA LYS A 92 -16.47 -14.19 0.58
C LYS A 92 -16.48 -12.66 0.67
N LYS A 93 -15.54 -12.12 1.43
CA LYS A 93 -15.25 -10.68 1.49
C LYS A 93 -13.88 -10.41 0.90
N TYR A 94 -13.73 -9.24 0.30
CA TYR A 94 -12.45 -8.69 -0.12
C TYR A 94 -12.27 -7.32 0.53
N MET A 95 -11.12 -7.12 1.17
CA MET A 95 -10.75 -5.84 1.77
C MET A 95 -9.74 -5.18 0.85
N HIS A 96 -10.01 -3.93 0.47
CA HIS A 96 -9.18 -3.18 -0.47
C HIS A 96 -8.72 -1.88 0.18
N GLN A 97 -7.42 -1.62 0.16
CA GLN A 97 -6.90 -0.29 0.44
C GLN A 97 -6.98 0.54 -0.85
N ASP A 98 -7.61 1.70 -0.80
CA ASP A 98 -7.72 2.55 -1.99
C ASP A 98 -6.38 3.21 -2.31
N MET A 99 -5.90 3.04 -3.54
CA MET A 99 -4.62 3.60 -3.98
C MET A 99 -4.60 5.13 -3.93
N SER A 100 -5.68 5.78 -4.36
CA SER A 100 -5.76 7.24 -4.39
C SER A 100 -5.72 7.79 -2.98
N HIS A 101 -6.40 7.14 -2.04
CA HIS A 101 -6.36 7.50 -0.64
C HIS A 101 -4.96 7.28 -0.05
N TRP A 102 -4.35 6.12 -0.29
CA TRP A 102 -2.98 5.87 0.16
C TRP A 102 -1.99 6.92 -0.36
N MET A 103 -2.09 7.28 -1.65
CA MET A 103 -1.25 8.32 -2.25
C MET A 103 -1.54 9.69 -1.63
N ALA A 104 -2.81 10.07 -1.45
CA ALA A 104 -3.18 11.33 -0.81
C ALA A 104 -2.60 11.44 0.61
N ARG A 105 -2.65 10.35 1.39
CA ARG A 105 -2.05 10.30 2.73
C ARG A 105 -0.53 10.38 2.69
N LEU A 106 0.11 9.75 1.70
CA LEU A 106 1.56 9.87 1.50
C LEU A 106 1.93 11.33 1.23
N LEU A 107 1.25 12.00 0.28
CA LEU A 107 1.53 13.37 -0.14
C LEU A 107 1.14 14.44 0.89
N ALA A 108 0.15 14.16 1.73
CA ALA A 108 -0.25 15.06 2.81
C ALA A 108 0.78 15.17 3.95
N ARG A 109 1.85 14.36 3.93
CA ARG A 109 2.91 14.41 4.94
C ARG A 109 3.82 15.62 4.72
N PRO A 110 4.02 16.48 5.73
CA PRO A 110 4.95 17.60 5.63
C PRO A 110 6.34 17.19 5.13
N GLY A 111 6.84 17.90 4.11
CA GLY A 111 8.16 17.70 3.50
C GLY A 111 8.29 16.46 2.62
N ILE A 112 7.23 15.67 2.43
CA ILE A 112 7.31 14.46 1.60
C ILE A 112 7.45 14.78 0.11
N GLU A 113 6.78 15.83 -0.37
CA GLU A 113 6.84 16.24 -1.78
C GLU A 113 8.26 16.67 -2.14
N ASP A 114 8.93 17.44 -1.26
CA ASP A 114 10.35 17.78 -1.42
C ASP A 114 11.25 16.54 -1.53
N ILE A 115 10.94 15.47 -0.78
CA ILE A 115 11.67 14.20 -0.84
C ILE A 115 11.37 13.44 -2.14
N LEU A 116 10.13 13.46 -2.61
CA LEU A 116 9.70 12.73 -3.80
C LEU A 116 10.13 13.42 -5.12
N ASP A 117 10.24 14.76 -5.10
CA ASP A 117 10.61 15.60 -6.24
C ASP A 117 12.11 15.90 -6.31
N ARG A 118 12.88 15.39 -5.33
CA ARG A 118 14.35 15.48 -5.34
C ARG A 118 14.91 14.91 -6.65
N PRO A 119 16.09 15.37 -7.09
CA PRO A 119 16.80 14.73 -8.20
C PRO A 119 17.03 13.24 -7.92
N LEU A 120 16.33 12.38 -8.66
CA LEU A 120 16.34 10.94 -8.49
C LEU A 120 17.68 10.31 -8.89
N SER A 121 18.35 10.94 -9.86
CA SER A 121 19.73 10.66 -10.22
C SER A 121 20.63 11.80 -9.74
N ALA A 122 21.55 11.51 -8.82
CA ALA A 122 22.69 12.40 -8.61
C ALA A 122 23.52 12.49 -9.92
N PRO A 123 24.24 13.61 -10.18
CA PRO A 123 25.19 13.66 -11.28
C PRO A 123 26.11 12.44 -11.19
N ALA A 124 26.30 11.78 -12.35
CA ALA A 124 26.96 10.48 -12.45
C ALA A 124 28.16 10.40 -11.49
N ALA A 125 28.13 9.43 -10.58
CA ALA A 125 29.29 9.14 -9.76
C ALA A 125 30.50 9.02 -10.69
N LYS A 126 31.66 9.55 -10.28
CA LYS A 126 32.91 9.48 -11.04
C LYS A 126 33.29 8.04 -11.44
N ASP A 127 32.68 7.06 -10.79
CA ASP A 127 32.78 5.64 -11.10
C ASP A 127 31.51 5.15 -11.83
N PRO A 128 31.59 4.85 -13.14
CA PRO A 128 30.47 4.37 -13.95
C PRO A 128 29.96 2.97 -13.57
N ILE A 129 30.63 2.26 -12.67
CA ILE A 129 30.31 0.86 -12.32
C ILE A 129 29.41 0.76 -11.06
N SER A 130 29.31 1.81 -10.24
CA SER A 130 28.56 1.76 -8.97
C SER A 130 27.07 2.14 -9.13
N MET A 131 26.22 1.16 -9.46
CA MET A 131 24.76 1.30 -9.30
C MET A 131 24.40 1.10 -7.81
N ARG A 132 23.91 2.15 -7.15
CA ARG A 132 23.51 2.12 -5.73
C ARG A 132 22.01 2.23 -5.52
N ASP A 133 21.30 2.68 -6.55
CA ASP A 133 19.85 2.83 -6.57
C ASP A 133 19.35 2.48 -7.97
N ILE A 134 18.08 2.07 -8.08
CA ILE A 134 17.42 1.77 -9.35
C ILE A 134 17.42 2.99 -10.28
N TRP A 135 17.37 4.20 -9.71
CA TRP A 135 17.48 5.45 -10.48
C TRP A 135 18.83 5.62 -11.19
N HIS A 136 19.86 4.84 -10.84
CA HIS A 136 21.12 4.85 -11.59
C HIS A 136 21.03 4.06 -12.90
N ALA A 137 20.03 3.19 -13.05
CA ALA A 137 19.84 2.37 -14.24
C ALA A 137 19.58 3.23 -15.48
N THR A 138 20.15 2.79 -16.61
CA THR A 138 20.01 3.48 -17.90
C THR A 138 18.54 3.57 -18.30
N GLU A 139 17.80 2.49 -18.11
CA GLU A 139 16.41 2.34 -18.54
C GLU A 139 15.49 3.37 -17.89
N LEU A 140 15.65 3.64 -16.58
CA LEU A 140 14.85 4.66 -15.89
C LEU A 140 15.28 6.08 -16.26
N LYS A 141 16.59 6.33 -16.46
CA LYS A 141 17.10 7.64 -16.90
C LYS A 141 16.67 8.00 -18.32
N SER A 142 16.57 7.01 -19.19
CA SER A 142 16.15 7.19 -20.58
C SER A 142 14.66 6.91 -20.81
N PHE A 143 13.90 6.58 -19.76
CA PHE A 143 12.48 6.27 -19.90
C PHE A 143 11.75 7.49 -20.46
N LYS A 144 11.11 7.34 -21.62
CA LYS A 144 10.46 8.44 -22.34
C LYS A 144 8.97 8.51 -22.02
N GLY A 145 8.48 9.73 -21.82
CA GLY A 145 7.06 10.02 -21.71
C GLY A 145 6.37 10.05 -23.09
N PRO A 146 5.04 10.24 -23.12
CA PRO A 146 4.28 10.41 -24.36
C PRO A 146 4.73 11.61 -25.22
N ASP A 147 5.41 12.58 -24.61
CA ASP A 147 6.01 13.76 -25.24
C ASP A 147 7.37 13.48 -25.90
N GLY A 148 7.94 12.28 -25.74
CA GLY A 148 9.29 11.93 -26.21
C GLY A 148 10.42 12.43 -25.32
N GLU A 149 10.09 13.18 -24.26
CA GLU A 149 11.06 13.67 -23.28
C GLU A 149 11.29 12.63 -22.17
N THR A 150 12.39 12.77 -21.44
CA THR A 150 12.62 11.88 -20.29
C THR A 150 11.49 12.07 -19.27
N PHE A 151 10.85 10.98 -18.88
CA PHE A 151 9.69 11.02 -17.99
C PHE A 151 10.11 11.45 -16.58
N PHE A 152 11.12 10.82 -15.97
CA PHE A 152 11.55 11.15 -14.61
C PHE A 152 12.48 12.36 -14.59
N GLN A 153 11.90 13.55 -14.83
CA GLN A 153 12.56 14.83 -14.71
C GLN A 153 12.60 15.29 -13.25
N SER A 154 13.64 16.04 -12.89
CA SER A 154 13.67 16.74 -11.60
C SER A 154 12.80 17.99 -11.71
N ASN A 155 11.93 18.23 -10.73
CA ASN A 155 11.07 19.41 -10.64
C ASN A 155 10.23 19.71 -11.91
N PRO A 156 9.39 18.78 -12.38
CA PRO A 156 8.36 19.09 -13.37
C PRO A 156 7.43 20.18 -12.81
N ALA A 157 7.44 21.37 -13.41
CA ALA A 157 6.79 22.57 -12.86
C ALA A 157 5.26 22.48 -12.66
N SER A 158 4.60 21.39 -13.10
CA SER A 158 3.14 21.28 -13.08
C SER A 158 2.55 19.90 -12.73
N GLU A 159 3.35 18.83 -12.63
CA GLU A 159 2.82 17.48 -12.37
C GLU A 159 3.81 16.60 -11.61
N ALA A 160 3.32 15.78 -10.69
CA ALA A 160 4.18 14.83 -10.00
C ALA A 160 4.36 13.53 -10.78
N ARG A 161 5.58 12.98 -10.80
CA ARG A 161 5.92 11.76 -11.55
C ARG A 161 6.54 10.71 -10.64
N TYR A 162 5.77 9.67 -10.34
CA TYR A 162 6.15 8.63 -9.39
C TYR A 162 6.36 7.27 -10.06
N ALA A 163 7.42 6.56 -9.67
CA ALA A 163 7.60 5.15 -9.97
C ALA A 163 7.19 4.30 -8.77
N LEU A 164 6.31 3.32 -9.00
CA LEU A 164 5.90 2.35 -7.99
C LEU A 164 6.46 0.98 -8.35
N SER A 165 7.17 0.35 -7.42
CA SER A 165 7.55 -1.06 -7.55
C SER A 165 6.44 -1.92 -6.97
N MET A 166 6.05 -2.98 -7.68
CA MET A 166 5.10 -3.98 -7.19
C MET A 166 5.85 -5.24 -6.79
N ASN A 167 5.58 -5.70 -5.58
CA ASN A 167 6.15 -6.88 -4.98
C ASN A 167 5.01 -7.88 -4.76
N VAL A 168 5.28 -9.16 -5.08
CA VAL A 168 4.34 -10.26 -4.89
C VAL A 168 5.10 -11.36 -4.16
N ASP A 169 4.72 -11.62 -2.91
CA ASP A 169 5.47 -12.52 -2.02
C ASP A 169 4.52 -13.53 -1.36
N GLY A 170 4.85 -14.82 -1.48
CA GLY A 170 4.10 -15.95 -0.95
C GLY A 170 4.76 -16.51 0.29
N PHE A 171 4.04 -16.54 1.41
CA PHE A 171 4.55 -17.03 2.69
C PHE A 171 3.56 -17.97 3.37
N ASP A 172 4.06 -18.80 4.28
CA ASP A 172 3.21 -19.63 5.14
C ASP A 172 2.73 -18.80 6.34
N PRO A 173 1.43 -18.47 6.43
CA PRO A 173 0.91 -17.64 7.51
C PRO A 173 1.02 -18.33 8.89
N ALA A 174 1.18 -19.65 8.93
CA ALA A 174 1.32 -20.41 10.17
C ALA A 174 2.77 -20.55 10.65
N GLY A 175 3.76 -20.02 9.90
CA GLY A 175 5.16 -20.02 10.33
C GLY A 175 5.78 -21.42 10.37
N GLY A 176 5.49 -22.24 9.36
CA GLY A 176 6.04 -23.56 9.07
C GLY A 176 6.92 -24.24 10.13
N THR A 177 6.33 -24.91 11.10
CA THR A 177 7.00 -26.04 11.79
C THR A 177 6.86 -27.31 10.93
N HIS A 178 7.92 -28.11 10.81
CA HIS A 178 8.11 -29.26 9.90
C HIS A 178 7.07 -30.43 9.94
N GLY A 179 5.86 -30.22 10.47
CA GLY A 179 4.76 -31.19 10.44
C GLY A 179 3.36 -30.58 10.50
N GLY A 180 3.21 -29.26 10.30
CA GLY A 180 1.92 -28.55 10.32
C GLY A 180 1.21 -28.50 8.95
N ARG A 181 -0.05 -28.05 8.94
CA ARG A 181 -0.77 -27.76 7.68
C ARG A 181 -0.05 -26.63 6.93
N HIS A 182 0.42 -26.93 5.72
CA HIS A 182 0.97 -25.92 4.83
C HIS A 182 -0.18 -25.13 4.19
N ALA A 183 -0.22 -23.82 4.44
CA ALA A 183 -1.00 -22.86 3.68
C ALA A 183 -0.03 -21.87 3.04
N SER A 184 -0.35 -21.35 1.85
CA SER A 184 0.42 -20.27 1.24
C SER A 184 -0.51 -19.08 1.10
N VAL A 185 -0.10 -17.95 1.64
CA VAL A 185 -0.77 -16.67 1.47
C VAL A 185 0.18 -15.78 0.68
N THR A 186 -0.32 -15.17 -0.40
CA THR A 186 0.47 -14.26 -1.21
C THR A 186 0.04 -12.82 -0.95
N ALA A 187 0.97 -12.00 -0.46
CA ALA A 187 0.77 -10.56 -0.35
C ALA A 187 1.26 -9.86 -1.61
N MET A 188 0.45 -8.92 -2.09
CA MET A 188 0.80 -7.97 -3.14
C MET A 188 0.91 -6.59 -2.51
N TYR A 189 2.06 -5.95 -2.63
CA TYR A 189 2.29 -4.62 -2.09
C TYR A 189 3.10 -3.77 -3.06
N MET A 190 2.99 -2.45 -2.94
CA MET A 190 3.78 -1.51 -3.72
C MET A 190 4.53 -0.52 -2.83
N VAL A 191 5.65 -0.04 -3.35
CA VAL A 191 6.46 1.01 -2.71
C VAL A 191 6.79 2.11 -3.70
N CYS A 192 6.79 3.37 -3.24
CA CYS A 192 7.20 4.51 -4.06
C CYS A 192 8.72 4.57 -4.18
N LEU A 193 9.26 4.36 -5.38
CA LEU A 193 10.69 4.33 -5.64
C LEU A 193 11.34 5.72 -5.57
N ASN A 194 10.56 6.80 -5.68
CA ASN A 194 11.07 8.17 -5.51
C ASN A 194 11.61 8.39 -4.09
N LEU A 195 11.05 7.68 -3.09
CA LEU A 195 11.58 7.67 -1.74
C LEU A 195 13.04 7.18 -1.71
N PRO A 196 13.87 7.70 -0.79
CA PRO A 196 15.20 7.16 -0.53
C PRO A 196 15.16 5.66 -0.21
N PRO A 197 16.19 4.88 -0.58
CA PRO A 197 16.22 3.44 -0.33
C PRO A 197 15.89 3.02 1.10
N SER A 198 16.32 3.80 2.10
CA SER A 198 16.05 3.55 3.53
C SER A 198 14.58 3.75 3.94
N GLU A 199 13.80 4.47 3.14
CA GLU A 199 12.41 4.83 3.44
C GLU A 199 11.39 3.94 2.72
N ARG A 200 11.73 3.36 1.56
CA ARG A 200 10.79 2.64 0.67
C ARG A 200 9.98 1.55 1.36
N TYR A 201 10.63 0.74 2.20
CA TYR A 201 10.05 -0.46 2.80
C TYR A 201 9.66 -0.28 4.26
N LYS A 202 9.67 0.95 4.78
CA LYS A 202 9.07 1.22 6.09
C LYS A 202 7.56 1.04 5.98
N LEU A 203 6.93 0.45 7.01
CA LEU A 203 5.52 0.06 6.97
C LEU A 203 4.60 1.24 6.61
N GLU A 204 4.92 2.45 7.07
CA GLU A 204 4.18 3.68 6.78
C GLU A 204 4.23 4.12 5.29
N ASN A 205 5.14 3.56 4.49
CA ASN A 205 5.33 3.87 3.07
C ASN A 205 4.97 2.70 2.14
N VAL A 206 4.45 1.60 2.68
CA VAL A 206 4.03 0.44 1.88
C VAL A 206 2.53 0.54 1.59
N TYR A 207 2.16 0.39 0.32
CA TYR A 207 0.78 0.26 -0.13
C TYR A 207 0.40 -1.23 -0.21
N LEU A 208 -0.62 -1.68 0.51
CA LEU A 208 -1.11 -3.05 0.39
C LEU A 208 -2.13 -3.14 -0.75
N VAL A 209 -1.71 -3.71 -1.88
CA VAL A 209 -2.56 -3.91 -3.06
C VAL A 209 -3.62 -4.98 -2.78
N GLY A 210 -3.21 -6.08 -2.14
CA GLY A 210 -4.13 -7.15 -1.81
C GLY A 210 -3.45 -8.39 -1.23
N ILE A 211 -4.27 -9.31 -0.75
CA ILE A 211 -3.85 -10.60 -0.22
C ILE A 211 -4.61 -11.69 -0.98
N ILE A 212 -3.87 -12.67 -1.49
CA ILE A 212 -4.41 -13.88 -2.12
C ILE A 212 -4.29 -15.00 -1.08
N PRO A 213 -5.42 -15.46 -0.51
CA PRO A 213 -5.44 -16.54 0.47
C PRO A 213 -5.33 -17.93 -0.14
#